data_AF-A0A958UMY0-F1
#
_entry.id   AF-A0A958UMY0-F1
#
_cell.length_a   1.000
_cell.length_b   1.000
_cell.length_c   1.000
_cell.angle_alpha   90.00
_cell.angle_beta   90.00
_cell.angle_gamma   90.00
#
_symmetry.space_group_name_H-M   'P 1'
#
loop_
_entity.id
_entity.type
_entity.pdbx_description
1 polymer ?
#
loop_
_entity_poly.entity_id
_entity_poly.type
_entity_poly.pdbx_seq_one_letter_code
_entity_poly.pdbx_strand_id
1 'polypeptide(L)'
;MGFGGSAAAMIQSLRNNAKQLAKRNNYFEKDVPSKYGTSTKIVDYKKMAPEQFEAFKLKLRQNELRRQKHLAIVFGSIMSIIVGVLVYFLFFH
;
A
#
# COMPACT_ATOMS: atom_id res chain seq x y z
N MET A 1 26.03 -40.81 -8.28
CA MET A 1 25.59 -39.40 -8.23
C MET A 1 24.55 -39.27 -7.13
N GLY A 2 25.01 -39.29 -5.87
CA GLY A 2 24.20 -39.60 -4.70
C GLY A 2 23.64 -38.38 -3.98
N PHE A 3 22.56 -38.62 -3.24
CA PHE A 3 21.82 -37.75 -2.33
C PHE A 3 22.67 -36.73 -1.53
N GLY A 4 23.92 -37.07 -1.20
CA GLY A 4 24.87 -36.18 -0.52
C GLY A 4 25.27 -34.93 -1.33
N GLY A 5 25.34 -35.00 -2.66
CA GLY A 5 25.63 -33.84 -3.51
C GLY A 5 24.47 -32.84 -3.54
N SER A 6 23.23 -33.35 -3.55
CA SER A 6 22.01 -32.56 -3.53
C SER A 6 21.80 -31.85 -2.19
N ALA A 7 22.08 -32.56 -1.08
CA ALA A 7 22.02 -31.97 0.26
C ALA A 7 23.12 -30.90 0.46
N ALA A 8 24.34 -31.13 -0.02
CA ALA A 8 25.42 -30.15 0.03
C ALA A 8 25.09 -28.88 -0.79
N ALA A 9 24.50 -29.05 -1.99
CA ALA A 9 24.04 -27.92 -2.81
C ALA A 9 22.92 -27.12 -2.13
N MET A 10 22.00 -27.80 -1.43
CA MET A 10 20.94 -27.16 -0.65
C MET A 10 21.47 -26.39 0.56
N ILE A 11 22.44 -26.95 1.29
CA ILE A 11 23.09 -26.25 2.41
C ILE A 11 23.83 -25.01 1.91
N GLN A 12 24.49 -25.11 0.76
CA GLN A 12 25.23 -24.00 0.18
C GLN A 12 24.29 -22.90 -0.34
N SER A 13 23.14 -23.26 -0.93
CA SER A 13 22.13 -22.28 -1.35
C SER A 13 21.52 -21.54 -0.15
N LEU A 14 21.19 -22.24 0.92
CA LEU A 14 20.69 -21.64 2.18
C LEU A 14 21.72 -20.67 2.78
N ARG A 15 23.00 -21.08 2.84
CA ARG A 15 24.07 -20.26 3.39
C ARG A 15 24.33 -19.00 2.57
N ASN A 16 24.22 -19.10 1.24
CA ASN A 16 24.35 -17.94 0.35
C ASN A 16 23.16 -16.99 0.48
N ASN A 17 21.93 -17.51 0.63
CA ASN A 17 20.74 -16.70 0.84
C ASN A 17 20.81 -15.94 2.18
N ALA A 18 21.24 -16.62 3.25
CA ALA A 18 21.45 -15.99 4.56
C ALA A 18 22.49 -14.87 4.52
N LYS A 19 23.61 -15.05 3.79
CA LYS A 19 24.61 -13.99 3.59
C LYS A 19 24.07 -12.81 2.79
N GLN A 20 23.25 -13.07 1.77
CA GLN A 20 22.59 -12.00 0.99
C GLN A 20 21.54 -11.25 1.81
N LEU A 21 20.79 -11.95 2.67
CA LEU A 21 19.86 -11.33 3.62
C LEU A 21 20.59 -10.47 4.64
N ALA A 22 21.70 -10.93 5.20
CA ALA A 22 22.51 -10.16 6.15
C ALA A 22 23.18 -8.92 5.51
N LYS A 23 23.51 -8.98 4.21
CA LYS A 23 24.13 -7.85 3.47
C LYS A 23 23.09 -6.88 2.90
N ARG A 24 21.82 -7.29 2.78
CA ARG A 24 20.74 -6.37 2.46
C ARG A 24 20.52 -5.47 3.67
N ASN A 25 20.79 -4.18 3.52
CA ASN A 25 20.22 -3.19 4.41
C ASN A 25 18.70 -3.42 4.42
N ASN A 26 18.17 -3.85 5.57
CA ASN A 26 16.75 -4.01 5.76
C ASN A 26 16.09 -2.68 5.37
N TYR A 27 15.19 -2.71 4.38
CA TYR A 27 14.44 -1.52 3.96
C TYR A 27 13.65 -0.90 5.12
N PHE A 28 13.45 -1.65 6.20
CA PHE A 28 12.79 -1.23 7.44
C PHE A 28 13.74 -0.68 8.51
N GLU A 29 15.06 -0.90 8.43
CA GLU A 29 16.04 -0.46 9.44
C GLU A 29 16.94 0.67 8.95
N LYS A 30 16.80 1.07 7.69
CA LYS A 30 17.51 2.24 7.21
C LYS A 30 16.78 3.46 7.78
N ASP A 31 17.41 4.15 8.73
CA ASP A 31 17.11 5.53 9.08
C ASP A 31 17.35 6.40 7.84
N VAL A 32 16.46 6.30 6.85
CA VAL A 32 16.42 7.19 5.72
C VAL A 32 15.85 8.49 6.29
N PRO A 33 16.61 9.60 6.34
CA PRO A 33 16.00 10.89 6.61
C PRO A 33 14.94 11.09 5.54
N SER A 34 13.67 11.09 5.94
CA SER A 34 12.51 11.19 5.06
C SER A 34 12.61 12.52 4.30
N LYS A 35 13.24 12.50 3.12
CA LYS A 35 13.31 13.67 2.23
C LYS A 35 11.93 14.08 1.72
N TYR A 36 10.91 13.25 1.94
CA TYR A 36 9.52 13.54 1.65
C TYR A 36 8.62 12.98 2.76
N GLY A 37 7.89 13.86 3.44
CA GLY A 37 6.71 13.54 4.23
C GLY A 37 6.98 12.88 5.58
N THR A 38 6.63 13.60 6.65
CA THR A 38 6.38 13.15 8.02
C THR A 38 6.34 11.63 8.17
N SER A 39 7.41 11.05 8.73
CA SER A 39 7.44 9.67 9.19
C SER A 39 6.26 9.46 10.13
N THR A 40 5.18 8.89 9.61
CA THR A 40 4.05 8.49 10.44
C THR A 40 4.55 7.23 11.11
N LYS A 41 4.97 7.35 12.38
CA LYS A 41 5.40 6.21 13.21
C LYS A 41 4.48 5.04 12.91
N ILE A 42 5.07 3.89 12.55
CA ILE A 42 4.32 2.65 12.40
C ILE A 42 3.75 2.37 13.80
N VAL A 43 2.47 2.71 14.00
CA VAL A 43 1.78 2.47 15.26
C VAL A 43 1.53 0.98 15.32
N ASP A 44 2.16 0.29 16.27
CA ASP A 44 1.91 -1.13 16.50
C ASP A 44 0.51 -1.29 17.11
N TYR A 45 -0.49 -1.46 16.24
CA TYR A 45 -1.91 -1.52 16.60
C TYR A 45 -2.26 -2.74 17.48
N LYS A 46 -1.32 -3.68 17.67
CA LYS A 46 -1.50 -4.89 18.48
C LYS A 46 -1.64 -4.60 19.99
N LYS A 47 -1.28 -3.40 20.44
CA LYS A 47 -1.38 -2.95 21.85
C LYS A 47 -2.31 -1.75 22.07
N MET A 48 -3.28 -1.53 21.17
CA MET A 48 -4.19 -0.40 21.31
C MET A 48 -5.30 -0.73 22.33
N ALA A 49 -5.53 0.14 23.31
CA ALA A 49 -6.63 0.00 24.27
C ALA A 49 -7.98 0.00 23.52
N PRO A 50 -9.01 -0.73 24.02
CA PRO A 50 -10.28 -0.92 23.30
C PRO A 50 -10.97 0.40 22.93
N GLU A 51 -10.87 1.42 23.77
CA GLU A 51 -11.42 2.76 23.51
C GLU A 51 -10.73 3.47 22.32
N GLN A 52 -9.42 3.28 22.17
CA GLN A 52 -8.67 3.85 21.05
C GLN A 52 -8.95 3.11 19.74
N PHE A 53 -9.28 1.83 19.81
CA PHE A 53 -9.68 1.03 18.65
C PHE A 53 -11.05 1.45 18.09
N GLU A 54 -12.01 1.76 18.95
CA GLU A 54 -13.32 2.28 18.51
C GLU A 54 -13.19 3.66 17.86
N ALA A 55 -12.37 4.55 18.43
CA ALA A 55 -12.06 5.85 17.81
C ALA A 55 -11.35 5.68 16.45
N PHE A 56 -10.50 4.67 16.30
CA PHE A 56 -9.83 4.35 15.04
C PHE A 56 -10.80 3.82 13.98
N LYS A 57 -11.72 2.92 14.35
CA LYS A 57 -12.79 2.44 13.44
C LYS A 57 -13.65 3.58 12.92
N LEU A 58 -14.03 4.52 13.79
CA LEU A 58 -14.81 5.69 13.40
C LEU A 58 -14.05 6.56 12.40
N LYS A 59 -12.76 6.82 12.63
CA LYS A 59 -11.90 7.57 11.69
C LYS A 59 -11.75 6.87 10.34
N LEU A 60 -11.57 5.54 10.33
CA LEU A 60 -11.50 4.75 9.11
C LEU A 60 -12.80 4.85 8.29
N ARG A 61 -13.95 4.67 8.94
CA ARG A 61 -15.26 4.76 8.27
C ARG A 61 -15.48 6.16 7.67
N GLN A 62 -15.12 7.21 8.40
CA GLN A 62 -15.26 8.58 7.90
C GLN A 62 -14.34 8.86 6.71
N ASN A 63 -13.09 8.37 6.73
CA ASN A 63 -12.17 8.51 5.61
C ASN A 63 -12.65 7.76 4.36
N GLU A 64 -13.18 6.54 4.52
CA GLU A 64 -13.71 5.78 3.38
C GLU A 64 -14.90 6.50 2.74
N LEU A 65 -15.83 7.02 3.57
CA LEU A 65 -16.98 7.80 3.07
C LEU A 65 -16.54 9.08 2.34
N ARG A 66 -15.53 9.80 2.85
CA ARG A 66 -14.98 10.98 2.17
C ARG A 66 -14.33 10.61 0.85
N ARG A 67 -13.58 9.49 0.81
CA ARG A 67 -12.95 8.99 -0.42
C ARG A 67 -13.99 8.62 -1.46
N GLN A 68 -15.04 7.88 -1.07
CA GLN A 68 -16.12 7.50 -1.97
C GLN A 68 -16.87 8.72 -2.50
N LYS A 69 -17.18 9.71 -1.64
CA LYS A 69 -17.81 10.96 -2.09
C LYS A 69 -16.94 11.71 -3.10
N HIS A 70 -15.63 11.83 -2.82
CA HIS A 70 -14.72 12.50 -3.74
C HIS A 70 -14.62 11.77 -5.08
N LEU A 71 -14.52 10.44 -5.06
CA LEU A 71 -14.53 9.63 -6.29
C LEU A 71 -15.84 9.79 -7.06
N ALA A 72 -16.99 9.73 -6.39
CA ALA A 72 -18.28 9.93 -7.03
C ALA A 72 -18.42 11.31 -7.68
N ILE A 73 -17.92 12.37 -7.03
CA ILE A 73 -17.94 13.73 -7.59
C ILE A 73 -17.04 13.82 -8.82
N VAL A 74 -15.81 13.29 -8.76
CA VAL A 74 -14.86 13.33 -9.88
C VAL A 74 -15.35 12.50 -11.06
N PHE A 75 -15.79 11.26 -10.83
CA PHE A 75 -16.32 10.42 -11.91
C PHE A 75 -17.65 10.96 -12.47
N GLY A 76 -18.52 11.46 -11.60
CA GLY A 76 -19.80 12.05 -12.00
C GLY A 76 -19.63 13.32 -12.83
N SER A 77 -18.65 14.18 -12.51
CA SER A 77 -18.38 15.38 -13.29
C SER A 77 -17.80 15.05 -14.66
N ILE A 78 -16.85 14.12 -14.74
CA ILE A 78 -16.28 13.65 -16.01
C ILE A 78 -17.37 13.03 -16.89
N MET A 79 -18.21 12.15 -16.34
CA MET A 79 -19.32 11.55 -17.08
C MET A 79 -20.33 12.58 -17.57
N SER A 80 -20.66 13.59 -16.75
CA SER A 80 -21.57 14.67 -17.18
C SER A 80 -21.01 15.46 -18.35
N ILE A 81 -19.71 15.74 -18.38
CA ILE A 81 -19.05 16.45 -19.49
C ILE A 81 -19.15 15.60 -20.77
N ILE A 82 -18.83 14.31 -20.69
CA ILE A 82 -18.89 13.39 -21.84
C ILE A 82 -20.32 13.34 -22.41
N VAL A 83 -21.32 13.16 -21.55
CA VAL A 83 -22.73 13.16 -21.98
C VAL A 83 -23.12 14.50 -22.59
N GLY A 84 -22.71 15.62 -22.00
CA GLY A 84 -22.97 16.96 -22.55
C GLY A 84 -22.38 17.15 -23.95
N VAL A 85 -21.15 16.67 -24.18
CA VAL A 85 -20.51 16.70 -25.50
C VAL A 85 -21.26 15.84 -26.51
N LEU A 86 -21.65 14.62 -26.12
CA LEU A 86 -22.42 13.72 -26.99
C LEU A 86 -23.77 14.32 -27.38
N VAL A 87 -24.48 14.92 -26.43
CA VAL A 87 -25.76 15.61 -26.69
C VAL A 87 -25.55 16.79 -27.63
N TYR A 88 -24.53 17.61 -27.41
CA TYR A 88 -24.20 18.72 -28.31
C TYR A 88 -23.95 18.22 -29.74
N PHE A 89 -23.15 17.17 -29.89
CA PHE A 89 -22.83 16.60 -31.20
C PHE A 89 -24.04 15.96 -31.90
N LEU A 90 -25.03 15.47 -31.15
CA LEU A 90 -26.20 14.81 -31.72
C LEU A 90 -27.31 15.78 -32.15
N PHE A 91 -27.38 16.97 -31.53
CA PHE A 91 -28.45 17.93 -31.77
C PHE A 91 -28.00 19.20 -32.51
N PHE A 92 -26.73 19.58 -32.43
CA PHE A 92 -26.21 20.81 -33.02
C PHE A 92 -25.15 20.59 -34.11
N HIS A 93 -24.77 19.34 -34.38
CA HIS A 93 -24.01 18.97 -35.56
C HIS A 93 -24.86 18.09 -36.47
#